data_AF-A0A523QV26-F1
#
_entry.id   AF-A0A523QV26-F1
#
_cell.length_a   1.000
_cell.length_b   1.000
_cell.length_c   1.000
_cell.angle_alpha   90.00
_cell.angle_beta   90.00
_cell.angle_gamma   90.00
#
_symmetry.space_group_name_H-M   'P 1'
#
loop_
_entity.id
_entity.type
_entity.pdbx_description
1 polymer ?
#
loop_
_entity_poly.entity_id
_entity_poly.type
_entity_poly.pdbx_seq_one_letter_code
_entity_poly.pdbx_strand_id
1 'polypeptide(L)' 'VGKCGHCMIGYKYTCIDGPIFTYWDVINLPEMI' A
#
# COMPACT_ATOMS: atom_id res chain seq x y z
N VAL A 1 11.40 -6.41 6.64
CA VAL A 1 10.67 -5.61 5.64
C VAL A 1 9.24 -5.41 6.14
N GLY A 2 8.64 -4.23 5.96
CA GLY A 2 7.27 -3.89 6.42
C GLY A 2 7.02 -3.66 7.92
N LYS A 3 8.06 -3.52 8.75
CA LYS A 3 7.91 -3.26 10.20
C LYS A 3 7.83 -1.77 10.57
N CYS A 4 8.24 -0.88 9.67
CA CYS A 4 8.41 0.55 9.95
C CYS A 4 7.26 1.44 9.50
N GLY A 5 6.26 0.92 8.76
CA GLY A 5 5.15 1.74 8.27
C GLY A 5 5.46 2.68 7.10
N HIS A 6 6.75 2.92 6.76
CA HIS A 6 7.16 4.04 5.89
C HIS A 6 6.57 4.01 4.47
N CYS A 7 6.30 2.83 3.93
CA CYS A 7 5.72 2.67 2.59
C CYS A 7 4.36 1.98 2.65
N MET A 8 3.60 2.24 3.71
CA MET A 8 2.22 1.80 3.82
C MET A 8 1.35 2.62 2.86
N ILE A 9 0.47 1.96 2.13
CA ILE A 9 -0.55 2.55 1.26
C ILE A 9 -1.87 1.86 1.60
N GLY A 10 -2.71 2.55 2.38
CA GLY A 10 -3.86 1.94 3.03
C GLY A 10 -3.43 0.78 3.95
N TYR A 11 -3.81 -0.45 3.60
CA TYR A 11 -3.41 -1.67 4.33
C TYR A 11 -2.28 -2.45 3.64
N LYS A 12 -1.77 -1.98 2.49
CA LYS A 12 -0.67 -2.61 1.76
C LYS A 12 0.66 -1.94 2.06
N TYR A 13 1.77 -2.64 1.82
CA TYR A 13 3.12 -2.13 1.95
C TYR A 13 3.87 -2.28 0.63
N THR A 14 4.36 -1.19 0.04
CA THR A 14 5.13 -1.24 -1.23
C THR A 14 6.34 -2.17 -1.15
N CYS A 15 7.01 -2.22 -0.01
CA CYS A 15 8.17 -3.09 0.17
C CYS A 15 7.84 -4.59 0.29
N ILE A 16 6.58 -4.96 0.50
CA ILE A 16 6.12 -6.36 0.61
C ILE A 16 5.24 -6.72 -0.59
N ASP A 17 4.19 -5.95 -0.83
CA ASP A 17 3.18 -6.17 -1.86
C ASP A 17 3.66 -5.74 -3.26
N GLY A 18 4.77 -5.00 -3.31
CA GLY A 18 5.40 -4.55 -4.54
C GLY A 18 5.06 -3.10 -4.89
N PRO A 19 5.87 -2.46 -5.74
CA PRO A 19 5.68 -1.06 -6.12
C PRO A 19 4.65 -0.84 -7.23
N ILE A 20 4.09 -1.92 -7.79
CA ILE A 20 3.09 -1.84 -8.87
C ILE A 20 1.75 -2.33 -8.31
N PHE A 21 0.74 -1.47 -8.41
CA PHE A 21 -0.63 -1.76 -7.99
C PHE A 21 -1.56 -1.62 -9.18
N THR A 22 -2.56 -2.49 -9.30
CA THR A 22 -3.60 -2.34 -10.32
C THR A 22 -4.53 -1.20 -9.95
N TYR A 23 -5.25 -0.65 -10.93
CA TYR A 23 -6.29 0.33 -10.66
C TYR A 23 -7.28 -0.14 -9.58
N TRP A 24 -7.71 -1.40 -9.66
CA TRP A 24 -8.62 -2.02 -8.69
C TRP A 24 -8.05 -2.13 -7.28
N ASP A 25 -6.73 -2.33 -7.16
CA ASP A 25 -6.09 -2.34 -5.86
C ASP A 25 -6.22 -0.97 -5.19
N VAL A 26 -6.02 0.12 -5.94
CA VAL A 26 -5.95 1.48 -5.38
C VAL A 26 -7.33 2.05 -5.05
N ILE A 27 -8.36 1.77 -5.87
CA ILE A 27 -9.71 2.33 -5.62
C ILE A 27 -10.37 1.80 -4.33
N ASN A 28 -9.89 0.66 -3.81
CA ASN A 28 -10.42 0.05 -2.60
C ASN A 28 -9.57 0.36 -1.36
N LEU A 29 -8.49 1.13 -1.51
CA LEU A 29 -7.67 1.53 -0.37
C LEU A 29 -8.36 2.66 0.40
N PRO A 30 -8.28 2.65 1.75
CA PRO A 30 -8.75 3.76 2.54
C PRO A 30 -7.98 5.03 2.19
N GLU A 31 -8.69 6.15 2.23
CA GLU A 31 -8.10 7.49 2.07
C GLU A 31 -7.04 7.69 3.15
N MET A 32 -5.82 8.02 2.76
CA MET A 32 -4.74 8.29 3.70
C MET A 32 -4.83 9.77 4.08
N ILE A 33 -5.28 10.05 5.31
CA ILE A 33 -5.34 11.41 5.89
C ILE A 33 -3.96 11.89 6.34
#